data_AF-A0A954RTU2-F1
#
_entry.id   AF-A0A954RTU2-F1
#
_cell.length_a   1.000
_cell.length_b   1.000
_cell.length_c   1.000
_cell.angle_alpha   90.00
_cell.angle_beta   90.00
_cell.angle_gamma   90.00
#
_symmetry.space_group_name_H-M   'P 1'
#
loop_
_entity.id
_entity.type
_entity.pdbx_description
1 polymer ?
#
loop_
_entity_poly.entity_id
_entity_poly.type
_entity_poly.pdbx_seq_one_letter_code
_entity_poly.pdbx_strand_id
1 'polypeptide(L)'
;MNRSLNCWSRVCRTLIFACWATTLSAGGVTSVFADESGNGEPETIPTGVEILGIRTWPEQVELRAPWDVAQLLITGEIESGQQIDLTRMATCTSASDVVSVDEGGRIRPLRNGQQALSFEVAGRTASVVVTVNGMTDPGPVSFVRDVAPGLSKMGCNSGTCHGAKDGQRGFKLSLRGYDFQYDHRALTDDSAARRFNRANPDQSLMLLKASGSVPHVGGMLTRPGDRHYELIRKWIASGAQLDSQTTKVASIELLPHNPILPRESLNQQMVVIATYADGSQRDVTADAFIESGNIEVLSANKRGVVHALRRGEAPILARYEGAYTATTITIMGDRSGFVWEAPPTNNYIDELVYNKLQRVKIAPSG
;
A
#
# COMPACT_ATOMS: atom_id res chain seq x y z
N MET A 1 -37.80 51.12 50.68
CA MET A 1 -39.14 50.55 51.01
C MET A 1 -39.49 49.59 49.88
N ASN A 2 -39.16 48.31 50.02
CA ASN A 2 -39.95 47.22 50.62
C ASN A 2 -41.06 46.71 49.66
N ARG A 3 -41.00 45.39 49.37
CA ARG A 3 -42.08 44.47 48.95
C ARG A 3 -42.56 44.55 47.49
N SER A 4 -42.98 43.50 46.79
CA SER A 4 -43.08 42.03 46.96
C SER A 4 -43.79 41.53 45.67
N LEU A 5 -43.30 40.55 44.93
CA LEU A 5 -43.66 39.11 44.97
C LEU A 5 -45.17 38.75 44.99
N ASN A 6 -45.50 37.79 44.09
CA ASN A 6 -46.59 36.78 44.11
C ASN A 6 -47.97 37.24 43.57
N CYS A 7 -48.85 36.43 42.95
CA CYS A 7 -48.91 35.01 42.52
C CYS A 7 -50.25 34.84 41.75
N TRP A 8 -50.32 33.89 40.79
CA TRP A 8 -51.48 33.01 40.44
C TRP A 8 -52.78 33.69 39.90
N SER A 9 -53.55 33.22 38.91
CA SER A 9 -53.94 31.85 38.51
C SER A 9 -54.77 31.84 37.20
N ARG A 10 -54.79 30.69 36.49
CA ARG A 10 -55.91 30.03 35.72
C ARG A 10 -56.50 30.77 34.48
N VAL A 11 -56.95 30.16 33.37
CA VAL A 11 -57.19 28.77 32.90
C VAL A 11 -57.54 28.78 31.38
N CYS A 12 -57.29 27.65 30.70
CA CYS A 12 -57.91 27.13 29.44
C CYS A 12 -57.64 27.81 28.07
N ARG A 13 -56.94 27.09 27.16
CA ARG A 13 -57.59 26.16 26.21
C ARG A 13 -56.56 25.36 25.40
N THR A 14 -56.90 24.08 25.30
CA THR A 14 -56.38 22.97 24.49
C THR A 14 -56.17 23.33 23.02
N LEU A 15 -55.06 22.87 22.42
CA LEU A 15 -55.01 22.42 21.02
C LEU A 15 -53.81 21.47 20.84
N ILE A 16 -54.15 20.19 20.74
CA ILE A 16 -53.26 19.07 20.42
C ILE A 16 -53.16 19.04 18.88
N PHE A 17 -51.95 19.15 18.34
CA PHE A 17 -51.68 18.79 16.95
C PHE A 17 -50.77 17.55 16.94
N ALA A 18 -51.37 16.43 16.54
CA ALA A 18 -50.70 15.18 16.26
C ALA A 18 -49.88 15.33 14.96
N CYS A 19 -48.56 15.11 15.04
CA CYS A 19 -47.72 14.94 13.86
C CYS A 19 -47.46 13.44 13.68
N TRP A 20 -47.93 12.91 12.56
CA TRP A 20 -47.75 11.51 12.16
C TRP A 20 -46.26 11.24 11.89
N ALA A 21 -45.67 10.34 12.66
CA ALA A 21 -44.37 9.75 12.36
C ALA A 21 -44.52 8.77 11.18
N THR A 22 -44.15 9.21 9.98
CA THR A 22 -43.84 8.32 8.86
C THR A 22 -42.35 8.03 8.90
N THR A 23 -42.01 6.82 9.33
CA THR A 23 -40.66 6.26 9.26
C THR A 23 -40.26 6.06 7.79
N LEU A 24 -39.57 7.04 7.21
CA LEU A 24 -38.69 6.80 6.06
C LEU A 24 -37.39 6.19 6.61
N SER A 25 -37.18 4.91 6.33
CA SER A 25 -35.89 4.25 6.49
C SER A 25 -34.89 4.90 5.53
N ALA A 26 -34.15 5.89 6.02
CA ALA A 26 -32.93 6.33 5.37
C ALA A 26 -31.95 5.16 5.36
N GLY A 27 -31.81 4.53 4.19
CA GLY A 27 -30.71 3.62 3.89
C GLY A 27 -29.41 4.38 4.07
N GLY A 28 -28.84 4.29 5.27
CA GLY A 28 -27.49 4.74 5.55
C GLY A 28 -26.56 3.95 4.66
N VAL A 29 -25.97 4.63 3.69
CA VAL A 29 -24.76 4.16 3.03
C VAL A 29 -23.69 4.19 4.11
N THR A 30 -23.54 3.08 4.82
CA THR A 30 -22.39 2.82 5.67
C THR A 30 -21.20 2.83 4.74
N SER A 31 -20.41 3.89 4.84
CA SER A 31 -19.06 3.94 4.29
C SER A 31 -18.32 2.73 4.82
N VAL A 32 -18.07 1.75 3.95
CA VAL A 32 -17.18 0.62 4.18
C VAL A 32 -15.77 1.20 4.26
N PHE A 33 -15.41 1.72 5.42
CA PHE A 33 -14.01 1.82 5.80
C PHE A 33 -13.56 0.37 5.96
N ALA A 34 -12.80 -0.12 4.98
CA ALA A 34 -11.96 -1.28 5.21
C ALA A 34 -11.05 -0.92 6.39
N ASP A 35 -11.22 -1.65 7.49
CA ASP A 35 -10.45 -1.49 8.72
C ASP A 35 -8.95 -1.50 8.38
N GLU A 36 -8.23 -0.45 8.79
CA GLU A 36 -6.80 -0.27 8.55
C GLU A 36 -5.94 -0.94 9.64
N SER A 37 -6.58 -1.50 10.66
CA SER A 37 -6.00 -2.52 11.53
C SER A 37 -6.32 -3.89 10.94
N GLY A 38 -5.30 -4.74 10.80
CA GLY A 38 -5.49 -6.15 10.45
C GLY A 38 -6.17 -6.91 11.60
N ASN A 39 -7.41 -6.56 11.95
CA ASN A 39 -8.28 -7.32 12.86
C ASN A 39 -8.91 -8.52 12.12
N GLY A 40 -8.15 -9.16 11.23
CA GLY A 40 -8.45 -10.51 10.81
C GLY A 40 -7.91 -11.49 11.84
N GLU A 41 -8.49 -12.68 11.94
CA GLU A 41 -7.83 -13.81 12.60
C GLU A 41 -6.37 -13.90 12.13
N PRO A 42 -5.41 -14.13 13.04
CA PRO A 42 -4.00 -14.27 12.68
C PRO A 42 -3.86 -15.27 11.53
N GLU A 43 -3.05 -14.92 10.54
CA GLU A 43 -2.80 -15.84 9.43
C GLU A 43 -2.08 -17.08 9.97
N THR A 44 -2.56 -18.26 9.57
CA THR A 44 -2.01 -19.54 10.01
C THR A 44 -1.59 -20.38 8.82
N ILE A 45 -0.61 -21.25 9.06
CA ILE A 45 -0.19 -22.22 8.06
C ILE A 45 -1.37 -23.17 7.81
N PRO A 46 -1.76 -23.42 6.56
CA PRO A 46 -2.91 -24.27 6.27
C PRO A 46 -2.71 -25.69 6.82
N THR A 47 -3.76 -26.29 7.37
CA THR A 47 -3.71 -27.65 7.92
C THR A 47 -3.17 -28.65 6.88
N GLY A 48 -2.24 -29.51 7.32
CA GLY A 48 -1.62 -30.53 6.48
C GLY A 48 -0.58 -30.00 5.49
N VAL A 49 -0.12 -28.75 5.64
CA VAL A 49 1.00 -28.20 4.86
C VAL A 49 2.27 -28.23 5.71
N GLU A 50 3.25 -29.01 5.28
CA GLU A 50 4.59 -29.01 5.87
C GLU A 50 5.50 -27.99 5.17
N ILE A 51 6.27 -27.24 5.96
CA ILE A 51 7.25 -26.27 5.46
C ILE A 51 8.64 -26.92 5.43
N LEU A 52 9.16 -27.15 4.24
CA LEU A 52 10.47 -27.77 4.02
C LEU A 52 11.63 -26.77 4.26
N GLY A 53 11.40 -25.51 3.95
CA GLY A 53 12.39 -24.44 4.12
C GLY A 53 11.75 -23.07 3.98
N ILE A 54 12.45 -22.04 4.44
CA ILE A 54 12.04 -20.65 4.28
C ILE A 54 13.20 -19.81 3.74
N ARG A 55 12.86 -18.79 2.97
CA ARG A 55 13.82 -17.79 2.48
C ARG A 55 13.24 -16.39 2.60
N THR A 56 14.13 -15.42 2.71
CA THR A 56 13.80 -14.00 2.77
C THR A 56 14.11 -13.34 1.43
N TRP A 57 13.32 -12.34 1.07
CA TRP A 57 13.66 -11.39 0.04
C TRP A 57 13.30 -9.98 0.55
N PRO A 58 14.18 -8.98 0.41
CA PRO A 58 15.57 -9.14 0.00
C PRO A 58 16.39 -9.83 1.11
N GLU A 59 17.53 -10.42 0.74
CA GLU A 59 18.47 -11.01 1.72
C GLU A 59 19.24 -9.93 2.52
N GLN A 60 19.34 -8.74 1.94
CA GLN A 60 19.99 -7.57 2.54
C GLN A 60 19.16 -6.32 2.26
N VAL A 61 19.10 -5.42 3.23
CA VAL A 61 18.37 -4.16 3.15
C VAL A 61 19.31 -3.02 3.45
N GLU A 62 19.28 -1.98 2.62
CA GLU A 62 19.95 -0.72 2.88
C GLU A 62 18.93 0.42 2.94
N LEU A 63 18.89 1.12 4.07
CA LEU A 63 18.05 2.30 4.29
C LEU A 63 18.97 3.51 4.45
N ARG A 64 18.73 4.55 3.65
CA ARG A 64 19.63 5.71 3.51
C ARG A 64 19.01 7.02 4.00
N ALA A 65 17.74 6.99 4.40
CA ALA A 65 17.03 8.14 4.95
C ALA A 65 15.93 7.72 5.96
N PRO A 66 15.50 8.60 6.88
CA PRO A 66 14.45 8.32 7.88
C PRO A 66 13.11 7.87 7.31
N TRP A 67 12.83 8.20 6.06
CA TRP A 67 11.60 7.84 5.35
C TRP A 67 11.76 6.65 4.42
N ASP A 68 12.94 6.03 4.36
CA ASP A 68 13.10 4.80 3.59
C ASP A 68 12.33 3.66 4.24
N VAL A 69 11.87 2.76 3.38
CA VAL A 69 11.13 1.57 3.75
C VAL A 69 11.57 0.43 2.85
N ALA A 70 11.63 -0.77 3.41
CA ALA A 70 11.79 -1.99 2.65
C ALA A 70 10.69 -2.97 3.02
N GLN A 71 10.20 -3.71 2.05
CA GLN A 71 9.14 -4.70 2.20
C GLN A 71 9.78 -6.09 2.21
N LEU A 72 9.73 -6.76 3.35
CA LEU A 72 10.23 -8.11 3.51
C LEU A 72 9.21 -9.13 2.99
N LEU A 73 9.65 -10.06 2.16
CA LEU A 73 8.94 -11.29 1.80
C LEU A 73 9.61 -12.47 2.48
N ILE A 74 8.85 -13.26 3.25
CA ILE A 74 9.29 -14.56 3.75
C ILE A 74 8.49 -15.61 3.01
N THR A 75 9.17 -16.43 2.22
CA THR A 75 8.53 -17.47 1.40
C THR A 75 8.90 -18.84 1.92
N GLY A 76 7.89 -19.66 2.20
CA GLY A 76 8.04 -21.08 2.53
C GLY A 76 7.94 -21.96 1.29
N GLU A 77 8.74 -23.01 1.23
CA GLU A 77 8.61 -24.10 0.27
C GLU A 77 7.89 -25.29 0.93
N ILE A 78 6.94 -25.88 0.20
CA ILE A 78 6.13 -27.00 0.68
C ILE A 78 6.43 -28.26 -0.12
N GLU A 79 6.07 -29.45 0.40
CA GLU A 79 6.38 -30.76 -0.21
C GLU A 79 5.99 -30.87 -1.69
N SER A 80 4.92 -30.20 -2.10
CA SER A 80 4.46 -30.20 -3.50
C SER A 80 5.33 -29.35 -4.46
N GLY A 81 6.44 -28.78 -3.98
CA GLY A 81 7.33 -27.86 -4.71
C GLY A 81 6.76 -26.44 -4.88
N GLN A 82 5.56 -26.19 -4.34
CA GLN A 82 4.92 -24.88 -4.38
C GLN A 82 5.46 -23.97 -3.28
N GLN A 83 5.15 -22.69 -3.41
CA GLN A 83 5.58 -21.66 -2.48
C GLN A 83 4.38 -21.04 -1.80
N ILE A 84 4.55 -20.69 -0.53
CA ILE A 84 3.54 -19.96 0.25
C ILE A 84 4.19 -18.75 0.91
N ASP A 85 3.42 -17.66 0.99
CA ASP A 85 3.85 -16.48 1.75
C ASP A 85 3.68 -16.74 3.25
N LEU A 86 4.77 -16.59 3.99
CA LEU A 86 4.84 -16.75 5.45
C LEU A 86 5.14 -15.43 6.16
N THR A 87 5.22 -14.30 5.44
CA THR A 87 5.66 -13.01 5.97
C THR A 87 4.91 -12.60 7.24
N ARG A 88 3.58 -12.71 7.21
CA ARG A 88 2.70 -12.32 8.33
C ARG A 88 2.57 -13.39 9.41
N MET A 89 3.12 -14.58 9.18
CA MET A 89 3.14 -15.70 10.13
C MET A 89 4.48 -15.82 10.86
N ALA A 90 5.51 -15.11 10.37
CA ALA A 90 6.84 -15.17 10.92
C ALA A 90 7.01 -14.23 12.11
N THR A 91 7.71 -14.70 13.13
CA THR A 91 8.08 -13.91 14.30
C THR A 91 9.50 -13.42 14.16
N CYS A 92 9.72 -12.10 14.28
CA CYS A 92 11.07 -11.55 14.42
C CYS A 92 11.58 -11.87 15.83
N THR A 93 12.62 -12.71 15.93
CA THR A 93 13.21 -13.12 17.21
C THR A 93 14.34 -12.20 17.67
N SER A 94 14.77 -11.28 16.80
CA SER A 94 15.83 -10.31 17.11
C SER A 94 15.25 -9.04 17.73
N ALA A 95 15.69 -8.69 18.94
CA ALA A 95 15.50 -7.34 19.45
C ALA A 95 16.35 -6.38 18.62
N SER A 96 15.78 -5.27 18.16
CA SER A 96 16.47 -4.28 17.33
C SER A 96 16.17 -2.89 17.83
N ASP A 97 17.22 -2.07 17.95
CA ASP A 97 17.14 -0.63 18.16
C ASP A 97 17.59 0.16 16.92
N VAL A 98 18.02 -0.54 15.85
CA VAL A 98 18.47 0.03 14.56
C VAL A 98 17.28 0.22 13.60
N VAL A 99 16.39 -0.77 13.56
CA VAL A 99 15.18 -0.77 12.72
C VAL A 99 13.96 -1.30 13.46
N SER A 100 12.76 -0.91 13.01
CA SER A 100 11.50 -1.55 13.37
C SER A 100 10.97 -2.38 12.21
N VAL A 101 10.24 -3.45 12.52
CA VAL A 101 9.54 -4.30 11.56
C VAL A 101 8.08 -4.39 11.98
N ASP A 102 7.14 -4.07 11.10
CA ASP A 102 5.72 -4.23 11.37
C ASP A 102 5.20 -5.64 11.03
N GLU A 103 3.96 -5.94 11.40
CA GLU A 103 3.29 -7.24 11.13
C GLU A 103 3.21 -7.59 9.64
N GLY A 104 3.28 -6.58 8.76
CA GLY A 104 3.32 -6.76 7.32
C GLY A 104 4.73 -6.96 6.79
N GLY A 105 5.75 -7.10 7.63
CA GLY A 105 7.15 -7.22 7.20
C GLY A 105 7.76 -5.93 6.67
N ARG A 106 7.17 -4.75 6.94
CA ARG A 106 7.78 -3.49 6.53
C ARG A 106 8.86 -3.07 7.51
N ILE A 107 10.07 -2.90 6.97
CA ILE A 107 11.26 -2.48 7.72
C ILE A 107 11.41 -0.96 7.63
N ARG A 108 11.61 -0.30 8.77
CA ARG A 108 11.79 1.15 8.90
C ARG A 108 13.02 1.50 9.74
N PRO A 109 13.75 2.57 9.41
CA PRO A 109 14.95 2.94 10.15
C PRO A 109 14.61 3.65 11.46
N LEU A 110 15.38 3.37 12.52
CA LEU A 110 15.30 4.03 13.82
C LEU A 110 16.57 4.85 14.13
N ARG A 111 17.74 4.27 13.88
CA ARG A 111 19.04 4.95 14.02
C ARG A 111 20.08 4.35 13.08
N ASN A 112 21.18 5.07 12.83
CA ASN A 112 22.29 4.52 12.05
C ASN A 112 22.88 3.27 12.73
N GLY A 113 23.25 2.28 11.92
CA GLY A 113 23.82 1.03 12.39
C GLY A 113 23.64 -0.11 11.40
N GLN A 114 24.19 -1.27 11.73
CA GLN A 114 23.99 -2.50 10.97
C GLN A 114 23.58 -3.60 11.94
N GLN A 115 22.57 -4.38 11.55
CA GLN A 115 22.07 -5.50 12.36
C GLN A 115 21.54 -6.61 11.45
N ALA A 116 21.77 -7.87 11.84
CA ALA A 116 21.06 -9.01 11.29
C ALA A 116 19.75 -9.23 12.06
N LEU A 117 18.63 -9.27 11.34
CA LEU A 117 17.32 -9.65 11.87
C LEU A 117 17.07 -11.13 11.59
N SER A 118 16.62 -11.87 12.59
CA SER A 118 16.26 -13.29 12.51
C SER A 118 14.74 -13.45 12.58
N PHE A 119 14.19 -14.25 11.68
CA PHE A 119 12.76 -14.55 11.57
C PHE A 119 12.53 -16.05 11.71
N GLU A 120 11.56 -16.43 12.54
CA GLU A 120 11.20 -17.82 12.79
C GLU A 120 9.74 -18.09 12.40
N VAL A 121 9.50 -19.19 11.69
CA VAL A 121 8.17 -19.71 11.36
C VAL A 121 8.26 -21.21 11.09
N ALA A 122 7.30 -21.99 11.60
CA ALA A 122 7.27 -23.45 11.44
C ALA A 122 8.57 -24.17 11.87
N GLY A 123 9.26 -23.68 12.91
CA GLY A 123 10.55 -24.22 13.37
C GLY A 123 11.70 -24.01 12.38
N ARG A 124 11.51 -23.15 11.37
CA ARG A 124 12.54 -22.75 10.40
C ARG A 124 12.97 -21.31 10.68
N THR A 125 14.21 -20.99 10.36
CA THR A 125 14.79 -19.67 10.58
C THR A 125 15.38 -19.11 9.29
N ALA A 126 15.21 -17.81 9.06
CA ALA A 126 15.90 -17.05 8.03
C ALA A 126 16.37 -15.72 8.59
N SER A 127 17.36 -15.11 7.94
CA SER A 127 17.94 -13.85 8.39
C SER A 127 18.00 -12.81 7.28
N VAL A 128 17.96 -11.53 7.65
CA VAL A 128 18.15 -10.40 6.75
C VAL A 128 19.13 -9.43 7.40
N VAL A 129 20.18 -9.03 6.68
CA VAL A 129 21.10 -8.00 7.17
C VAL A 129 20.55 -6.64 6.78
N VAL A 130 20.32 -5.77 7.76
CA VAL A 130 19.83 -4.42 7.55
C VAL A 130 20.92 -3.42 7.92
N THR A 131 21.23 -2.53 6.99
CA THR A 131 22.16 -1.41 7.20
C THR A 131 21.38 -0.11 7.10
N VAL A 132 21.45 0.72 8.14
CA VAL A 132 20.84 2.05 8.20
C VAL A 132 21.93 3.10 8.22
N ASN A 133 21.87 4.00 7.26
CA ASN A 133 22.71 5.18 7.16
C ASN A 133 21.82 6.43 6.94
N GLY A 134 22.40 7.63 7.06
CA GLY A 134 21.71 8.87 6.69
C GLY A 134 20.61 9.34 7.64
N MET A 135 20.54 8.85 8.88
CA MET A 135 19.56 9.33 9.85
C MET A 135 19.81 10.76 10.35
N THR A 136 21.06 11.24 10.30
CA THR A 136 21.45 12.57 10.77
C THR A 136 21.41 13.62 9.66
N ASP A 137 21.89 13.26 8.47
CA ASP A 137 21.83 14.09 7.27
C ASP A 137 21.29 13.25 6.10
N PRO A 138 19.96 13.20 5.92
CA PRO A 138 19.32 12.30 4.97
C PRO A 138 19.43 12.74 3.51
N GLY A 139 20.23 13.77 3.22
CA GLY A 139 20.31 14.37 1.89
C GLY A 139 19.03 15.12 1.47
N PRO A 140 18.97 15.56 0.21
CA PRO A 140 17.81 16.28 -0.32
C PRO A 140 16.63 15.33 -0.59
N VAL A 141 15.42 15.82 -0.31
CA VAL A 141 14.18 15.16 -0.75
C VAL A 141 13.84 15.61 -2.15
N SER A 142 13.67 14.67 -3.07
CA SER A 142 13.32 14.97 -4.45
C SER A 142 11.80 15.10 -4.61
N PHE A 143 11.35 16.16 -5.30
CA PHE A 143 9.93 16.29 -5.64
C PHE A 143 9.45 15.11 -6.51
N VAL A 144 10.24 14.73 -7.52
CA VAL A 144 9.86 13.70 -8.50
C VAL A 144 9.83 12.32 -7.86
N ARG A 145 10.92 11.89 -7.22
CA ARG A 145 11.09 10.53 -6.62
C ARG A 145 10.39 10.28 -5.30
N ASP A 146 10.12 11.32 -4.49
CA ASP A 146 9.65 11.14 -3.12
C ASP A 146 8.30 11.82 -2.86
N VAL A 147 8.20 13.10 -3.18
CA VAL A 147 6.99 13.89 -2.87
C VAL A 147 5.83 13.52 -3.78
N ALA A 148 6.02 13.56 -5.10
CA ALA A 148 4.95 13.32 -6.07
C ALA A 148 4.33 11.91 -5.95
N PRO A 149 5.09 10.82 -5.75
CA PRO A 149 4.52 9.50 -5.49
C PRO A 149 3.75 9.46 -4.17
N GLY A 150 4.23 10.15 -3.13
CA GLY A 150 3.51 10.29 -1.87
C GLY A 150 2.17 11.03 -2.02
N LEU A 151 2.14 12.15 -2.77
CA LEU A 151 0.91 12.87 -3.09
C LEU A 151 -0.09 11.98 -3.84
N SER A 152 0.40 11.17 -4.77
CA SER A 152 -0.40 10.18 -5.47
C SER A 152 -0.96 9.13 -4.51
N LYS A 153 -0.10 8.52 -3.67
CA LYS A 153 -0.49 7.46 -2.73
C LYS A 153 -1.53 7.93 -1.72
N MET A 154 -1.41 9.18 -1.24
CA MET A 154 -2.40 9.81 -0.36
C MET A 154 -3.69 10.23 -1.10
N GLY A 155 -3.72 10.18 -2.43
CA GLY A 155 -4.90 10.48 -3.25
C GLY A 155 -5.13 11.96 -3.56
N CYS A 156 -4.15 12.84 -3.31
CA CYS A 156 -4.28 14.28 -3.53
C CYS A 156 -4.62 14.61 -5.00
N ASN A 157 -3.96 13.91 -5.94
CA ASN A 157 -4.12 14.08 -7.37
C ASN A 157 -5.02 12.99 -8.01
N SER A 158 -5.94 12.42 -7.22
CA SER A 158 -6.96 11.51 -7.73
C SER A 158 -8.01 12.24 -8.59
N GLY A 159 -8.64 11.50 -9.52
CA GLY A 159 -9.65 12.05 -10.43
C GLY A 159 -10.92 12.56 -9.74
N THR A 160 -11.13 12.20 -8.47
CA THR A 160 -12.23 12.70 -7.63
C THR A 160 -11.88 13.97 -6.85
N CYS A 161 -10.60 14.38 -6.85
CA CYS A 161 -10.09 15.54 -6.10
C CYS A 161 -9.27 16.46 -7.01
N HIS A 162 -8.05 16.84 -6.64
CA HIS A 162 -7.28 17.84 -7.40
C HIS A 162 -6.80 17.32 -8.76
N GLY A 163 -6.80 16.00 -8.98
CA GLY A 163 -6.54 15.40 -10.30
C GLY A 163 -7.77 15.34 -11.22
N ALA A 164 -8.93 15.86 -10.78
CA ALA A 164 -10.10 15.98 -11.63
C ALA A 164 -9.84 16.90 -12.84
N LYS A 165 -10.64 16.76 -13.90
CA LYS A 165 -10.52 17.56 -15.14
C LYS A 165 -10.38 19.06 -14.86
N ASP A 166 -11.18 19.59 -13.94
CA ASP A 166 -11.21 21.01 -13.57
C ASP A 166 -10.53 21.29 -12.21
N GLY A 167 -9.91 20.28 -11.60
CA GLY A 167 -9.38 20.35 -10.23
C GLY A 167 -10.47 20.59 -9.18
N GLN A 168 -10.09 21.16 -8.03
CA GLN A 168 -11.02 21.55 -6.97
C GLN A 168 -10.75 22.97 -6.52
N ARG A 169 -11.77 23.83 -6.57
CA ARG A 169 -11.74 25.22 -6.05
C ARG A 169 -10.54 26.03 -6.52
N GLY A 170 -10.23 25.97 -7.82
CA GLY A 170 -9.10 26.68 -8.42
C GLY A 170 -7.72 26.10 -8.10
N PHE A 171 -7.65 24.84 -7.64
CA PHE A 171 -6.41 24.10 -7.48
C PHE A 171 -6.47 22.77 -8.22
N LYS A 172 -5.58 22.59 -9.19
CA LYS A 172 -5.54 21.41 -10.07
C LYS A 172 -4.14 20.84 -10.12
N LEU A 173 -4.07 19.53 -9.95
CA LEU A 173 -2.92 18.69 -10.21
C LEU A 173 -3.21 17.82 -11.45
N SER A 174 -2.16 17.33 -12.09
CA SER A 174 -2.19 16.31 -13.11
C SER A 174 -2.81 15.03 -12.53
N LEU A 175 -3.62 14.33 -13.32
CA LEU A 175 -4.25 13.11 -12.87
C LEU A 175 -3.17 12.08 -12.50
N ARG A 176 -3.20 11.55 -11.27
CA ARG A 176 -2.24 10.54 -10.78
C ARG A 176 -0.75 10.94 -10.86
N GLY A 177 -0.45 12.23 -11.03
CA GLY A 177 0.93 12.72 -11.03
C GLY A 177 1.68 12.52 -12.34
N TYR A 178 0.97 12.41 -13.47
CA TYR A 178 1.61 12.19 -14.78
C TYR A 178 2.47 13.37 -15.26
N ASP A 179 2.26 14.58 -14.76
CA ASP A 179 3.05 15.75 -15.12
C ASP A 179 3.59 16.44 -13.85
N PHE A 180 4.80 16.04 -13.45
CA PHE A 180 5.46 16.59 -12.27
C PHE A 180 5.83 18.08 -12.42
N GLN A 181 6.06 18.59 -13.64
CA GLN A 181 6.39 20.00 -13.83
C GLN A 181 5.15 20.86 -13.63
N TYR A 182 4.03 20.43 -14.19
CA TYR A 182 2.73 21.04 -13.97
C TYR A 182 2.35 21.01 -12.48
N ASP A 183 2.49 19.85 -11.83
CA ASP A 183 2.15 19.68 -10.41
C ASP A 183 3.00 20.54 -9.50
N HIS A 184 4.31 20.60 -9.77
CA HIS A 184 5.22 21.43 -9.00
C HIS A 184 4.83 22.90 -9.08
N ARG A 185 4.60 23.44 -10.29
CA ARG A 185 4.17 24.84 -10.49
C ARG A 185 2.83 25.12 -9.83
N ALA A 186 1.86 24.21 -9.95
CA ALA A 186 0.55 24.35 -9.31
C ALA A 186 0.65 24.38 -7.77
N LEU A 187 1.66 23.72 -7.21
CA LEU A 187 1.94 23.71 -5.78
C LEU A 187 2.72 24.96 -5.34
N THR A 188 3.76 25.38 -6.08
CA THR A 188 4.70 26.42 -5.62
C THR A 188 4.41 27.82 -6.13
N ASP A 189 3.78 27.99 -7.29
CA ASP A 189 3.72 29.28 -8.00
C ASP A 189 2.28 29.82 -8.02
N ASP A 190 1.30 28.93 -8.24
CA ASP A 190 -0.11 29.30 -8.32
C ASP A 190 -0.63 29.95 -7.04
N SER A 191 -1.57 30.89 -7.21
CA SER A 191 -2.19 31.64 -6.11
C SER A 191 -1.16 32.35 -5.22
N ALA A 192 -0.15 32.98 -5.83
CA ALA A 192 0.92 33.72 -5.17
C ALA A 192 1.70 32.88 -4.14
N ALA A 193 1.99 31.62 -4.47
CA ALA A 193 2.78 30.68 -3.66
C ALA A 193 2.24 30.42 -2.23
N ARG A 194 0.98 30.78 -1.93
CA ARG A 194 0.41 30.75 -0.57
C ARG A 194 0.29 29.35 0.07
N ARG A 195 0.55 28.28 -0.69
CA ARG A 195 0.37 26.89 -0.23
C ARG A 195 1.52 26.41 0.66
N PHE A 196 2.70 27.01 0.52
CA PHE A 196 3.90 26.64 1.26
C PHE A 196 4.47 27.81 2.04
N ASN A 197 4.74 27.57 3.32
CA ASN A 197 5.55 28.42 4.14
C ASN A 197 6.92 27.77 4.29
N ARG A 198 7.89 28.21 3.48
CA ARG A 198 9.26 27.65 3.47
C ARG A 198 10.03 27.96 4.75
N ALA A 199 9.70 29.06 5.44
CA ALA A 199 10.35 29.46 6.69
C ALA A 199 9.79 28.71 7.91
N ASN A 200 8.50 28.35 7.87
CA ASN A 200 7.84 27.52 8.87
C ASN A 200 7.00 26.43 8.17
N PRO A 201 7.64 25.31 7.78
CA PRO A 201 7.00 24.23 7.00
C PRO A 201 5.68 23.76 7.60
N ASP A 202 5.58 23.64 8.92
CA ASP A 202 4.42 23.14 9.66
C ASP A 202 3.19 24.06 9.52
N GLN A 203 3.40 25.33 9.13
CA GLN A 203 2.34 26.30 8.83
C GLN A 203 1.95 26.33 7.34
N SER A 204 2.51 25.44 6.52
CA SER A 204 2.12 25.31 5.11
C SER A 204 0.70 24.77 5.03
N LEU A 205 -0.16 25.43 4.25
CA LEU A 205 -1.52 24.96 3.99
C LEU A 205 -1.54 23.53 3.45
N MET A 206 -0.52 23.12 2.68
CA MET A 206 -0.35 21.74 2.25
C MET A 206 -0.35 20.75 3.43
N LEU A 207 0.48 20.99 4.45
CA LEU A 207 0.56 20.11 5.61
C LEU A 207 -0.66 20.25 6.51
N LEU A 208 -1.12 21.48 6.78
CA LEU A 208 -2.27 21.73 7.66
C LEU A 208 -3.57 21.09 7.14
N LYS A 209 -3.78 21.05 5.82
CA LYS A 209 -4.94 20.38 5.23
C LYS A 209 -4.79 18.87 5.23
N ALA A 210 -3.60 18.36 4.92
CA ALA A 210 -3.34 16.93 4.91
C ALA A 210 -3.41 16.32 6.32
N SER A 211 -3.03 17.08 7.36
CA SER A 211 -3.13 16.70 8.77
C SER A 211 -4.49 16.90 9.41
N GLY A 212 -5.44 17.52 8.69
CA GLY A 212 -6.74 17.88 9.24
C GLY A 212 -6.72 19.03 10.26
N SER A 213 -5.58 19.68 10.47
CA SER A 213 -5.47 20.88 11.34
C SER A 213 -6.27 22.07 10.80
N VAL A 214 -6.50 22.10 9.48
CA VAL A 214 -7.43 23.02 8.81
C VAL A 214 -8.43 22.19 8.00
N PRO A 215 -9.73 22.57 7.98
CA PRO A 215 -10.75 21.85 7.23
C PRO A 215 -10.38 21.60 5.76
N HIS A 216 -10.54 20.35 5.34
CA HIS A 216 -10.32 19.88 3.98
C HIS A 216 -11.34 18.80 3.63
N VAL A 217 -11.93 18.89 2.44
CA VAL A 217 -12.98 17.94 2.00
C VAL A 217 -12.42 16.52 1.83
N GLY A 218 -11.14 16.39 1.45
CA GLY A 218 -10.47 15.08 1.35
C GLY A 218 -10.16 14.42 2.69
N GLY A 219 -10.54 15.01 3.82
CA GLY A 219 -10.25 14.49 5.15
C GLY A 219 -8.77 14.60 5.54
N MET A 220 -8.42 13.90 6.63
CA MET A 220 -7.04 13.76 7.12
C MET A 220 -6.38 12.58 6.39
N LEU A 221 -5.23 12.83 5.76
CA LEU A 221 -4.51 11.88 4.91
C LEU A 221 -3.17 11.42 5.53
N THR A 222 -2.61 12.21 6.44
CA THR A 222 -1.32 11.94 7.11
C THR A 222 -1.27 12.70 8.43
N ARG A 223 -0.34 12.39 9.32
CA ARG A 223 -0.10 13.08 10.60
C ARG A 223 1.38 13.43 10.76
N PRO A 224 1.73 14.38 11.65
CA PRO A 224 3.12 14.57 12.05
C PRO A 224 3.77 13.26 12.49
N GLY A 225 4.99 12.98 12.01
CA GLY A 225 5.68 11.71 12.21
C GLY A 225 5.37 10.62 11.18
N ASP A 226 4.30 10.73 10.39
CA ASP A 226 4.08 9.82 9.27
C ASP A 226 5.08 10.08 8.15
N ARG A 227 5.49 9.01 7.46
CA ARG A 227 6.48 9.05 6.38
C ARG A 227 6.21 10.14 5.33
N HIS A 228 4.99 10.19 4.79
CA HIS A 228 4.65 11.15 3.74
C HIS A 228 4.60 12.60 4.26
N TYR A 229 4.18 12.80 5.51
CA TYR A 229 4.23 14.12 6.16
C TYR A 229 5.67 14.61 6.27
N GLU A 230 6.57 13.79 6.80
CA GLU A 230 7.98 14.17 7.00
C GLU A 230 8.71 14.41 5.67
N LEU A 231 8.41 13.62 4.64
CA LEU A 231 8.92 13.83 3.28
C LEU A 231 8.54 15.21 2.74
N ILE A 232 7.24 15.54 2.76
CA ILE A 232 6.73 16.82 2.27
C ILE A 232 7.29 17.97 3.10
N ARG A 233 7.32 17.81 4.42
CA ARG A 233 7.85 18.81 5.35
C ARG A 233 9.33 19.11 5.08
N LYS A 234 10.17 18.08 4.94
CA LYS A 234 11.59 18.24 4.62
C LYS A 234 11.80 18.87 3.25
N TRP A 235 11.00 18.50 2.25
CA TRP A 235 11.05 19.13 0.93
C TRP A 235 10.69 20.62 0.99
N ILE A 236 9.64 21.00 1.73
CA ILE A 236 9.26 22.41 1.95
C ILE A 236 10.38 23.17 2.67
N ALA A 237 10.94 22.60 3.74
CA ALA A 237 12.04 23.18 4.50
C ALA A 237 13.29 23.41 3.63
N SER A 238 13.48 22.58 2.61
CA SER A 238 14.58 22.67 1.64
C SER A 238 14.26 23.61 0.46
N GLY A 239 13.21 24.43 0.58
CA GLY A 239 12.83 25.44 -0.41
C GLY A 239 11.78 24.99 -1.43
N ALA A 240 11.22 23.77 -1.30
CA ALA A 240 10.24 23.21 -2.24
C ALA A 240 10.75 23.23 -3.71
N GLN A 241 12.01 22.85 -3.92
CA GLN A 241 12.67 22.93 -5.21
C GLN A 241 12.28 21.77 -6.13
N LEU A 242 12.35 22.01 -7.44
CA LEU A 242 12.25 20.98 -8.47
C LEU A 242 13.62 20.81 -9.12
N ASP A 243 14.17 19.60 -9.03
CA ASP A 243 15.33 19.22 -9.83
C ASP A 243 14.86 18.56 -11.14
N SER A 244 15.00 19.29 -12.24
CA SER A 244 14.66 18.82 -13.58
C SER A 244 15.54 17.66 -14.09
N GLN A 245 16.70 17.43 -13.47
CA GLN A 245 17.65 16.37 -13.82
C GLN A 245 17.46 15.10 -12.98
N THR A 246 16.44 15.07 -12.13
CA THR A 246 16.13 13.89 -11.30
C THR A 246 15.98 12.65 -12.18
N THR A 247 16.71 11.57 -11.84
CA THR A 247 16.59 10.27 -12.52
C THR A 247 15.15 9.77 -12.43
N LYS A 248 14.55 9.46 -13.59
CA LYS A 248 13.20 8.90 -13.70
C LYS A 248 13.22 7.38 -13.65
N VAL A 249 12.09 6.81 -13.25
CA VAL A 249 11.85 5.37 -13.35
C VAL A 249 11.91 4.93 -14.81
N ALA A 250 12.70 3.90 -15.09
CA ALA A 250 12.80 3.26 -16.40
C ALA A 250 11.84 2.07 -16.50
N SER A 251 11.71 1.28 -15.43
CA SER A 251 10.80 0.14 -15.36
C SER A 251 10.42 -0.18 -13.92
N ILE A 252 9.35 -0.96 -13.75
CA ILE A 252 8.99 -1.56 -12.46
C ILE A 252 8.80 -3.07 -12.61
N GLU A 253 9.09 -3.78 -11.54
CA GLU A 253 8.94 -5.23 -11.41
C GLU A 253 8.02 -5.54 -10.24
N LEU A 254 7.18 -6.56 -10.39
CA LEU A 254 6.25 -7.02 -9.37
C LEU A 254 6.62 -8.44 -8.94
N LEU A 255 6.98 -8.58 -7.67
CA LEU A 255 7.41 -9.84 -7.07
C LEU A 255 6.34 -10.37 -6.09
N PRO A 256 6.19 -11.69 -5.94
CA PRO A 256 6.80 -12.73 -6.78
C PRO A 256 6.19 -12.79 -8.19
N HIS A 257 6.97 -13.33 -9.14
CA HIS A 257 6.50 -13.60 -10.50
C HIS A 257 5.60 -14.82 -10.52
N ASN A 258 4.45 -14.70 -11.18
CA ASN A 258 3.60 -15.83 -11.52
C ASN A 258 3.21 -16.77 -10.35
N PRO A 259 2.90 -16.25 -9.13
CA PRO A 259 2.74 -17.09 -7.96
C PRO A 259 1.54 -18.03 -8.10
N ILE A 260 1.71 -19.23 -7.55
CA ILE A 260 0.68 -20.27 -7.56
C ILE A 260 0.26 -20.54 -6.13
N LEU A 261 -0.95 -20.09 -5.78
CA LEU A 261 -1.53 -20.32 -4.47
C LEU A 261 -2.20 -21.70 -4.43
N PRO A 262 -1.81 -22.60 -3.51
CA PRO A 262 -2.33 -23.95 -3.46
C PRO A 262 -3.80 -24.00 -3.04
N ARG A 263 -4.29 -23.03 -2.27
CA ARG A 263 -5.65 -22.99 -1.73
C ARG A 263 -6.24 -21.59 -1.80
N GLU A 264 -7.55 -21.51 -1.69
CA GLU A 264 -8.28 -20.28 -1.43
C GLU A 264 -8.02 -19.79 0.01
N SER A 265 -8.41 -18.55 0.30
CA SER A 265 -8.19 -17.86 1.58
C SER A 265 -6.72 -17.59 1.95
N LEU A 266 -5.76 -18.00 1.12
CA LEU A 266 -4.36 -17.65 1.28
C LEU A 266 -4.11 -16.20 0.85
N ASN A 267 -3.18 -15.58 1.56
CA ASN A 267 -2.68 -14.26 1.23
C ASN A 267 -1.34 -14.39 0.50
N GLN A 268 -1.06 -13.43 -0.37
CA GLN A 268 0.25 -13.24 -0.98
C GLN A 268 0.62 -11.77 -0.88
N GLN A 269 1.76 -11.49 -0.30
CA GLN A 269 2.33 -10.16 -0.34
C GLN A 269 3.04 -9.93 -1.67
N MET A 270 2.83 -8.75 -2.21
CA MET A 270 3.44 -8.31 -3.45
C MET A 270 4.42 -7.17 -3.14
N VAL A 271 5.55 -7.17 -3.84
CA VAL A 271 6.56 -6.11 -3.77
C VAL A 271 6.73 -5.48 -5.13
N VAL A 272 6.86 -4.14 -5.16
CA VAL A 272 7.17 -3.38 -6.38
C VAL A 272 8.58 -2.82 -6.29
N ILE A 273 9.44 -3.23 -7.22
CA ILE A 273 10.79 -2.69 -7.37
C ILE A 273 10.84 -1.78 -8.58
N ALA A 274 11.25 -0.53 -8.38
CA ALA A 274 11.54 0.39 -9.47
C ALA A 274 13.02 0.29 -9.85
N THR A 275 13.29 0.16 -11.15
CA THR A 275 14.62 0.37 -11.73
C THR A 275 14.63 1.74 -12.40
N TYR A 276 15.57 2.60 -11.99
CA TYR A 276 15.74 3.95 -12.52
C TYR A 276 16.65 3.95 -13.76
N ALA A 277 16.62 5.04 -14.53
CA ALA A 277 17.43 5.17 -15.75
C ALA A 277 18.95 5.10 -15.53
N ASP A 278 19.42 5.35 -14.30
CA ASP A 278 20.83 5.20 -13.89
C ASP A 278 21.19 3.77 -13.43
N GLY A 279 20.24 2.83 -13.52
CA GLY A 279 20.39 1.44 -13.08
C GLY A 279 20.18 1.22 -11.58
N SER A 280 19.99 2.27 -10.79
CA SER A 280 19.67 2.12 -9.36
C SER A 280 18.29 1.48 -9.19
N GLN A 281 18.12 0.72 -8.11
CA GLN A 281 16.85 0.07 -7.76
C GLN A 281 16.33 0.59 -6.42
N ARG A 282 15.00 0.65 -6.28
CA ARG A 282 14.34 1.03 -5.03
C ARG A 282 13.09 0.19 -4.83
N ASP A 283 12.86 -0.24 -3.60
CA ASP A 283 11.54 -0.70 -3.18
C ASP A 283 10.57 0.47 -3.11
N VAL A 284 9.55 0.41 -3.96
CA VAL A 284 8.52 1.44 -4.08
C VAL A 284 7.14 0.92 -3.67
N THR A 285 7.07 -0.25 -3.02
CA THR A 285 5.81 -0.90 -2.63
C THR A 285 4.90 0.01 -1.81
N ALA A 286 5.48 0.81 -0.91
CA ALA A 286 4.74 1.74 -0.07
C ALA A 286 4.07 2.88 -0.86
N ASP A 287 4.58 3.24 -2.04
CA ASP A 287 4.11 4.33 -2.88
C ASP A 287 3.42 3.85 -4.16
N ALA A 288 3.63 2.60 -4.54
CA ALA A 288 3.00 1.97 -5.68
C ALA A 288 1.52 1.65 -5.40
N PHE A 289 0.78 1.45 -6.49
CA PHE A 289 -0.57 0.91 -6.46
C PHE A 289 -0.54 -0.49 -7.00
N ILE A 290 -1.21 -1.41 -6.31
CA ILE A 290 -1.29 -2.82 -6.64
C ILE A 290 -2.79 -3.15 -6.66
N GLU A 291 -3.29 -3.56 -7.82
CA GLU A 291 -4.71 -3.72 -8.10
C GLU A 291 -4.96 -5.08 -8.76
N SER A 292 -6.07 -5.73 -8.41
CA SER A 292 -6.50 -6.96 -9.08
C SER A 292 -7.30 -6.62 -10.34
N GLY A 293 -6.95 -7.23 -11.46
CA GLY A 293 -7.74 -7.15 -12.69
C GLY A 293 -8.95 -8.09 -12.70
N ASN A 294 -9.07 -8.98 -11.71
CA ASN A 294 -10.26 -9.82 -11.52
C ASN A 294 -10.60 -9.95 -10.03
N ILE A 295 -11.39 -8.99 -9.52
CA ILE A 295 -11.81 -8.90 -8.11
C ILE A 295 -12.70 -10.05 -7.66
N GLU A 296 -13.23 -10.82 -8.59
CA GLU A 296 -14.02 -12.01 -8.31
C GLU A 296 -13.13 -13.18 -7.85
N VAL A 297 -11.91 -13.25 -8.37
CA VAL A 297 -10.94 -14.33 -8.11
C VAL A 297 -9.97 -13.96 -6.99
N LEU A 298 -9.54 -12.70 -6.95
CA LEU A 298 -8.46 -12.23 -6.08
C LEU A 298 -8.71 -10.76 -5.71
N SER A 299 -8.67 -10.41 -4.43
CA SER A 299 -8.70 -9.00 -3.99
C SER A 299 -7.29 -8.51 -3.67
N ALA A 300 -7.08 -7.19 -3.67
CA ALA A 300 -5.81 -6.55 -3.32
C ALA A 300 -6.07 -5.40 -2.35
N ASN A 301 -5.30 -5.32 -1.27
CA ASN A 301 -5.39 -4.23 -0.31
C ASN A 301 -4.35 -3.13 -0.59
N LYS A 302 -4.50 -1.98 0.09
CA LYS A 302 -3.62 -0.81 -0.10
C LYS A 302 -2.15 -1.05 0.31
N ARG A 303 -1.89 -2.07 1.13
CA ARG A 303 -0.55 -2.46 1.60
C ARG A 303 0.17 -3.40 0.62
N GLY A 304 -0.50 -3.83 -0.45
CA GLY A 304 0.09 -4.75 -1.43
C GLY A 304 -0.06 -6.23 -1.06
N VAL A 305 -0.95 -6.57 -0.13
CA VAL A 305 -1.32 -7.96 0.12
C VAL A 305 -2.55 -8.30 -0.70
N VAL A 306 -2.48 -9.39 -1.45
CA VAL A 306 -3.59 -9.93 -2.23
C VAL A 306 -4.16 -11.16 -1.54
N HIS A 307 -5.48 -11.33 -1.62
CA HIS A 307 -6.21 -12.37 -0.92
C HIS A 307 -7.01 -13.23 -1.91
N ALA A 308 -6.73 -14.54 -1.89
CA ALA A 308 -7.36 -15.51 -2.77
C ALA A 308 -8.83 -15.76 -2.38
N LEU A 309 -9.76 -15.42 -3.27
CA LEU A 309 -11.20 -15.54 -2.99
C LEU A 309 -11.78 -16.85 -3.51
N ARG A 310 -11.36 -17.29 -4.70
CA ARG A 310 -11.80 -18.54 -5.32
C ARG A 310 -10.77 -19.04 -6.32
N ARG A 311 -10.93 -20.29 -6.75
CA ARG A 311 -10.10 -20.88 -7.81
C ARG A 311 -10.21 -20.09 -9.11
N GLY A 312 -9.08 -19.93 -9.80
CA GLY A 312 -9.00 -19.19 -11.06
C GLY A 312 -7.64 -18.52 -11.25
N GLU A 313 -7.55 -17.66 -12.27
CA GLU A 313 -6.39 -16.80 -12.50
C GLU A 313 -6.81 -15.34 -12.48
N ALA A 314 -5.98 -14.50 -11.87
CA ALA A 314 -6.19 -13.06 -11.83
C ALA A 314 -4.87 -12.35 -12.15
N PRO A 315 -4.86 -11.40 -13.11
CA PRO A 315 -3.73 -10.50 -13.25
C PRO A 315 -3.71 -9.52 -12.07
N ILE A 316 -2.54 -9.33 -11.47
CA ILE A 316 -2.25 -8.22 -10.56
C ILE A 316 -1.47 -7.18 -11.34
N LEU A 317 -1.98 -5.96 -11.36
CA LEU A 317 -1.37 -4.82 -12.01
C LEU A 317 -0.70 -3.94 -10.95
N ALA A 318 0.51 -3.48 -11.24
CA ALA A 318 1.19 -2.48 -10.45
C ALA A 318 1.46 -1.22 -11.28
N ARG A 319 1.37 -0.05 -10.63
CA ARG A 319 1.85 1.22 -11.20
C ARG A 319 2.63 2.05 -10.20
N TYR A 320 3.64 2.76 -10.71
CA TYR A 320 4.43 3.74 -9.99
C TYR A 320 5.09 4.70 -10.99
N GLU A 321 5.01 6.02 -10.76
CA GLU A 321 5.56 7.07 -11.65
C GLU A 321 5.27 6.90 -13.16
N GLY A 322 4.06 6.42 -13.50
CA GLY A 322 3.67 6.20 -14.89
C GLY A 322 4.22 4.91 -15.54
N ALA A 323 5.09 4.18 -14.84
CA ALA A 323 5.46 2.82 -15.21
C ALA A 323 4.38 1.82 -14.76
N TYR A 324 4.23 0.75 -15.55
CA TYR A 324 3.25 -0.31 -15.34
C TYR A 324 3.91 -1.67 -15.47
N THR A 325 3.47 -2.63 -14.67
CA THR A 325 3.81 -4.04 -14.82
C THR A 325 2.65 -4.91 -14.34
N ALA A 326 2.66 -6.17 -14.72
CA ALA A 326 1.65 -7.12 -14.27
C ALA A 326 2.26 -8.51 -14.06
N THR A 327 1.66 -9.25 -13.13
CA THR A 327 1.94 -10.67 -12.89
C THR A 327 0.62 -11.42 -12.80
N THR A 328 0.59 -12.70 -13.15
CA THR A 328 -0.63 -13.51 -13.04
C THR A 328 -0.54 -14.41 -11.82
N ILE A 329 -1.52 -14.32 -10.93
CA ILE A 329 -1.66 -15.23 -9.81
C ILE A 329 -2.62 -16.34 -10.19
N THR A 330 -2.21 -17.58 -9.95
CA THR A 330 -3.04 -18.77 -10.17
C THR A 330 -3.46 -19.34 -8.82
N ILE A 331 -4.76 -19.44 -8.57
CA ILE A 331 -5.33 -20.09 -7.38
C ILE A 331 -5.82 -21.46 -7.81
N MET A 332 -5.05 -22.50 -7.51
CA MET A 332 -5.34 -23.84 -8.03
C MET A 332 -6.45 -24.54 -7.25
N GLY A 333 -6.52 -24.35 -5.94
CA GLY A 333 -7.25 -25.24 -5.04
C GLY A 333 -6.56 -26.62 -4.92
N ASP A 334 -7.15 -27.52 -4.13
CA ASP A 334 -6.54 -28.83 -3.86
C ASP A 334 -6.30 -29.65 -5.16
N ARG A 335 -5.10 -30.20 -5.27
CA ARG A 335 -4.60 -31.04 -6.38
C ARG A 335 -3.85 -32.26 -5.87
N SER A 336 -4.16 -32.68 -4.65
CA SER A 336 -3.62 -33.90 -4.06
C SER A 336 -3.85 -35.08 -5.01
N GLY A 337 -2.78 -35.86 -5.25
CA GLY A 337 -2.82 -37.01 -6.16
C GLY A 337 -2.61 -36.69 -7.65
N PHE A 338 -2.41 -35.42 -8.04
CA PHE A 338 -2.05 -35.11 -9.42
C PHE A 338 -0.64 -35.62 -9.77
N VAL A 339 -0.54 -36.40 -10.84
CA VAL A 339 0.72 -36.86 -11.44
C VAL A 339 0.74 -36.38 -12.88
N TRP A 340 1.82 -35.72 -13.29
CA TRP A 340 1.97 -35.28 -14.67
C TRP A 340 2.44 -36.44 -15.55
N GLU A 341 1.58 -36.86 -16.48
CA GLU A 341 1.92 -37.78 -17.55
C GLU A 341 2.06 -36.98 -18.84
N ALA A 342 3.30 -36.86 -19.34
CA ALA A 342 3.58 -36.03 -20.51
C ALA A 342 2.98 -36.67 -21.78
N PRO A 343 1.98 -36.04 -22.42
CA PRO A 343 1.45 -36.51 -23.71
C PRO A 343 2.45 -36.23 -24.85
N PRO A 344 2.31 -36.90 -26.01
CA PRO A 344 3.14 -36.62 -27.18
C PRO A 344 2.93 -35.19 -27.70
N THR A 345 4.01 -34.45 -27.92
CA THR A 345 4.01 -33.12 -28.54
C THR A 345 4.14 -33.25 -30.06
N ASN A 346 3.14 -32.78 -30.81
CA ASN A 346 3.14 -32.80 -32.27
C ASN A 346 3.59 -31.47 -32.88
N ASN A 347 3.48 -30.38 -32.11
CA ASN A 347 3.84 -29.03 -32.55
C ASN A 347 4.13 -28.11 -31.34
N TYR A 348 4.59 -26.88 -31.60
CA TYR A 348 4.97 -25.92 -30.57
C TYR A 348 3.79 -25.43 -29.71
N ILE A 349 2.55 -25.47 -30.21
CA ILE A 349 1.35 -25.11 -29.45
C ILE A 349 1.10 -26.16 -28.38
N ASP A 350 1.31 -27.44 -28.69
CA ASP A 350 1.18 -28.54 -27.74
C ASP A 350 2.13 -28.32 -26.54
N GLU A 351 3.37 -27.90 -26.79
CA GLU A 351 4.32 -27.55 -25.73
C GLU A 351 3.79 -26.44 -24.81
N LEU A 352 3.24 -25.36 -25.40
CA LEU A 352 2.68 -24.25 -24.62
C LEU A 352 1.45 -24.69 -23.81
N VAL A 353 0.58 -25.51 -24.40
CA VAL A 353 -0.61 -26.06 -23.74
C VAL A 353 -0.20 -26.98 -22.59
N TYR A 354 0.74 -27.90 -22.82
CA TYR A 354 1.19 -28.85 -21.81
C TYR A 354 1.95 -28.18 -20.67
N ASN A 355 2.81 -27.20 -20.97
CA ASN A 355 3.43 -26.38 -19.94
C ASN A 355 2.38 -25.66 -19.08
N LYS A 356 1.31 -25.14 -19.68
CA LYS A 356 0.21 -24.53 -18.95
C LYS A 356 -0.55 -25.55 -18.10
N LEU A 357 -0.94 -26.69 -18.67
CA LEU A 357 -1.68 -27.75 -17.99
C LEU A 357 -0.90 -28.35 -16.81
N GLN A 358 0.39 -28.63 -17.01
CA GLN A 358 1.29 -29.09 -15.95
C GLN A 358 1.37 -28.04 -14.83
N ARG A 359 1.55 -26.75 -15.19
CA ARG A 359 1.60 -25.65 -14.22
C ARG A 359 0.32 -25.53 -13.39
N VAL A 360 -0.86 -25.72 -13.99
CA VAL A 360 -2.16 -25.64 -13.28
C VAL A 360 -2.63 -26.98 -12.72
N LYS A 361 -1.79 -28.02 -12.81
CA LYS A 361 -2.07 -29.40 -12.37
C LYS A 361 -3.39 -29.94 -12.94
N ILE A 362 -3.55 -29.90 -14.26
CA ILE A 362 -4.69 -30.44 -15.00
C ILE A 362 -4.17 -31.48 -16.00
N ALA A 363 -4.79 -32.65 -16.05
CA ALA A 363 -4.47 -33.68 -17.04
C ALA A 363 -5.04 -33.28 -18.42
N PRO A 364 -4.30 -33.50 -19.52
CA PRO A 364 -4.85 -33.36 -20.86
C PRO A 364 -6.06 -34.29 -21.05
N SER A 365 -7.13 -33.80 -21.70
CA SER A 365 -8.17 -34.69 -22.22
C SER A 365 -7.59 -35.41 -23.43
N GLY A 366 -7.17 -36.66 -23.24
CA GLY A 366 -6.56 -37.49 -24.30
C GLY A 366 -7.46 -37.75 -25.50
#